data_AF-A0AA41WH63-F1
#
_entry.id   AF-A0AA41WH63-F1
#
_cell.length_a   1.000
_cell.length_b   1.000
_cell.length_c   1.000
_cell.angle_alpha   90.00
_cell.angle_beta   90.00
_cell.angle_gamma   90.00
#
_symmetry.space_group_name_H-M   'P 1'
#
loop_
_entity.id
_entity.type
_entity.pdbx_description
1 polymer ?
#
loop_
_entity_poly.entity_id
_entity_poly.type
_entity_poly.pdbx_seq_one_letter_code
_entity_poly.pdbx_strand_id
1 'polypeptide(L)'
;MWWDRLIEERIKAAQEQGQFSNLPGEGRPLPRDDEPSSEYWAAHRLLRKNGLLPEWLQLRKEIWEERKAVRAALDEYRSAAARLNPADPGHAAILRRLERRYIELARQINLKIDLHNIRCPSMAHELVRFPEDLIARERARWQRAQD
;
A
#
# COMPACT_ATOMS: atom_id res chain seq x y z
N MET A 1 -5.02 34.14 -17.33
CA MET A 1 -4.71 33.78 -18.75
C MET A 1 -5.96 33.95 -19.60
N TRP A 2 -5.87 33.84 -20.94
CA TRP A 2 -7.03 33.99 -21.84
C TRP A 2 -8.14 32.94 -21.62
N TRP A 3 -7.76 31.75 -21.14
CA TRP A 3 -8.68 30.68 -20.77
C TRP A 3 -9.61 31.05 -19.60
N ASP A 4 -9.14 31.82 -18.61
CA ASP A 4 -9.95 32.18 -17.45
C ASP A 4 -11.15 33.06 -17.86
N ARG A 5 -10.95 34.00 -18.79
CA ARG A 5 -12.06 34.83 -19.32
C ARG A 5 -13.06 34.01 -20.11
N LEU A 6 -12.59 33.09 -20.94
CA LEU A 6 -13.47 32.22 -21.74
C LEU A 6 -14.34 31.33 -20.84
N ILE A 7 -13.76 30.83 -19.75
CA ILE A 7 -14.47 30.03 -18.74
C ILE A 7 -15.51 30.89 -18.02
N GLU A 8 -15.15 32.08 -17.54
CA GLU A 8 -16.05 33.03 -16.88
C GLU A 8 -17.24 33.44 -17.79
N GLU A 9 -16.97 33.78 -19.05
CA GLU A 9 -18.03 34.14 -20.01
C GLU A 9 -19.02 32.98 -20.23
N ARG A 10 -18.52 31.74 -20.31
CA ARG A 10 -19.40 30.56 -20.44
C ARG A 10 -20.23 30.31 -19.19
N ILE A 11 -19.65 30.46 -18.01
CA ILE A 11 -20.37 30.30 -16.74
C ILE A 11 -21.48 31.35 -16.64
N LYS A 12 -21.20 32.61 -16.96
CA LYS A 12 -22.19 33.69 -16.98
C LYS A 12 -23.33 33.42 -17.96
N ALA A 13 -23.01 33.05 -19.20
CA ALA A 13 -24.05 32.74 -20.19
C ALA A 13 -24.97 31.58 -19.73
N ALA A 14 -24.40 30.55 -19.08
CA ALA A 14 -25.18 29.45 -18.52
C ALA A 14 -26.07 29.88 -17.34
N GLN A 15 -25.58 30.80 -16.49
CA GLN A 15 -26.38 31.41 -15.42
C GLN A 15 -27.55 32.24 -15.97
N GLU A 16 -27.30 33.11 -16.96
CA GLU A 16 -28.32 33.94 -17.61
C GLU A 16 -29.41 33.11 -18.30
N GLN A 17 -29.02 31.95 -18.84
CA GLN A 17 -29.94 30.98 -19.45
C GLN A 17 -30.69 30.12 -18.42
N GLY A 18 -30.45 30.30 -17.12
CA GLY A 18 -31.09 29.52 -16.06
C GLY A 18 -30.68 28.04 -16.03
N GLN A 19 -29.54 27.66 -16.64
CA GLN A 19 -29.11 26.26 -16.69
C GLN A 19 -28.75 25.68 -15.31
N PHE A 20 -28.55 26.55 -14.32
CA PHE A 20 -28.29 26.16 -12.93
C PHE A 20 -29.55 26.20 -12.03
N SER A 21 -30.71 26.56 -12.59
CA SER A 21 -31.98 26.62 -11.87
C SER A 21 -32.69 25.25 -11.86
N ASN A 22 -33.42 24.98 -10.79
CA ASN A 22 -34.19 23.77 -10.53
C ASN A 22 -33.35 22.48 -10.52
N LEU A 23 -32.06 22.58 -10.17
CA LEU A 23 -31.17 21.42 -10.07
C LEU A 23 -31.52 20.56 -8.84
N PRO A 24 -31.36 19.24 -8.91
CA PRO A 24 -31.51 18.37 -7.75
C PRO A 24 -30.59 18.80 -6.61
N GLY A 25 -31.18 19.31 -5.52
CA GLY A 25 -30.44 19.81 -4.36
C GLY A 25 -30.23 21.32 -4.32
N GLU A 26 -30.79 22.10 -5.26
CA GLU A 26 -30.77 23.56 -5.20
C GLU A 26 -31.38 24.07 -3.88
N GLY A 27 -30.70 25.04 -3.26
CA GLY A 27 -31.09 25.64 -1.97
C GLY A 27 -30.92 24.71 -0.75
N ARG A 28 -30.55 23.44 -0.94
CA ARG A 28 -30.30 22.51 0.17
C ARG A 28 -28.86 22.66 0.68
N PRO A 29 -28.62 22.48 1.99
CA PRO A 29 -27.26 22.46 2.51
C PRO A 29 -26.48 21.34 1.82
N LEU A 30 -25.21 21.64 1.48
CA LEU A 30 -24.30 20.63 0.98
C LEU A 30 -24.17 19.49 2.01
N PRO A 31 -24.07 18.22 1.57
CA PRO A 31 -23.79 17.12 2.47
C PRO A 31 -22.52 17.43 3.26
N ARG A 32 -22.55 17.17 4.56
CA ARG A 32 -21.37 17.28 5.41
C ARG A 32 -20.27 16.38 4.86
N ASP A 33 -19.12 16.97 4.57
CA ASP A 33 -17.94 16.24 4.16
C ASP A 33 -17.00 16.18 5.35
N ASP A 34 -16.91 15.02 5.99
CA ASP A 34 -16.03 14.81 7.15
C ASP A 34 -14.59 14.54 6.70
N GLU A 35 -14.32 14.51 5.39
CA GLU A 35 -13.00 14.26 4.84
C GLU A 35 -12.15 15.55 4.89
N PRO A 36 -10.94 15.50 5.48
CA PRO A 36 -10.10 16.68 5.59
C PRO A 36 -9.73 17.22 4.20
N SER A 37 -9.71 18.55 4.07
CA SER A 37 -9.24 19.21 2.84
C SER A 37 -7.80 18.80 2.57
N SER A 38 -7.59 18.13 1.44
CA SER A 38 -6.28 17.73 0.94
C SER A 38 -6.20 18.04 -0.55
N GLU A 39 -4.99 18.17 -1.08
CA GLU A 39 -4.74 18.38 -2.51
C GLU A 39 -5.44 17.31 -3.38
N TYR A 40 -5.62 16.11 -2.83
CA TYR A 40 -6.25 14.96 -3.49
C TYR A 40 -7.74 14.78 -3.16
N TRP A 41 -8.36 15.67 -2.38
CA TRP A 41 -9.74 15.52 -1.90
C TRP A 41 -10.74 15.30 -3.03
N ALA A 42 -10.69 16.14 -4.08
CA ALA A 42 -11.61 16.04 -5.21
C ALA A 42 -11.44 14.71 -5.98
N ALA A 43 -10.20 14.26 -6.15
CA ALA A 43 -9.87 13.02 -6.84
C ALA A 43 -10.34 11.79 -6.04
N HIS A 44 -10.07 11.75 -4.73
CA HIS A 44 -10.53 10.67 -3.84
C HIS A 44 -12.05 10.58 -3.80
N ARG A 45 -12.73 11.74 -3.70
CA ARG A 45 -14.19 11.82 -3.70
C ARG A 45 -14.81 11.32 -5.01
N LEU A 46 -14.20 11.66 -6.14
CA LEU A 46 -14.64 11.18 -7.46
C LEU A 46 -14.49 9.67 -7.59
N LEU A 47 -13.35 9.12 -7.22
CA LEU A 47 -13.11 7.67 -7.25
C LEU A 47 -14.11 6.93 -6.35
N ARG A 48 -14.29 7.38 -5.11
CA ARG A 48 -15.22 6.79 -4.15
C ARG A 48 -16.66 6.79 -4.65
N LYS A 49 -17.11 7.90 -5.25
CA LYS A 49 -18.45 8.01 -5.86
C LYS A 49 -18.69 6.98 -6.97
N ASN A 50 -17.64 6.56 -7.66
CA ASN A 50 -17.69 5.55 -8.72
C ASN A 50 -17.36 4.13 -8.23
N GLY A 51 -17.22 3.92 -6.90
CA GLY A 51 -16.83 2.62 -6.34
C GLY A 51 -15.38 2.22 -6.64
N LEU A 52 -14.54 3.17 -7.05
CA LEU A 52 -13.13 2.95 -7.36
C LEU A 52 -12.23 3.35 -6.18
N LEU A 53 -11.09 2.67 -6.04
CA LEU A 53 -10.06 3.00 -5.07
C LEU A 53 -8.93 3.80 -5.72
N PRO A 54 -8.33 4.76 -4.99
CA PRO A 54 -7.03 5.30 -5.35
C PRO A 54 -5.99 4.19 -5.55
N GLU A 55 -5.06 4.40 -6.48
CA GLU A 55 -4.04 3.41 -6.83
C GLU A 55 -3.24 2.93 -5.60
N TRP A 56 -2.86 3.84 -4.71
CA TRP A 56 -2.14 3.49 -3.48
C TRP A 56 -2.96 2.59 -2.55
N LEU A 57 -4.28 2.78 -2.48
CA LEU A 57 -5.20 1.93 -1.68
C LEU A 57 -5.33 0.54 -2.30
N GLN A 58 -5.39 0.46 -3.62
CA GLN A 58 -5.40 -0.81 -4.34
C GLN A 58 -4.09 -1.58 -4.10
N LEU A 59 -2.94 -0.92 -4.26
CA LEU A 59 -1.63 -1.51 -4.02
C LEU A 59 -1.47 -1.93 -2.55
N ARG A 60 -2.00 -1.15 -1.60
CA ARG A 60 -2.02 -1.50 -0.17
C ARG A 60 -2.77 -2.81 0.08
N LYS A 61 -3.91 -3.02 -0.59
CA LYS A 61 -4.70 -4.25 -0.48
C LYS A 61 -3.93 -5.47 -1.00
N GLU A 62 -3.28 -5.34 -2.15
CA GLU A 62 -2.44 -6.39 -2.74
C GLU A 62 -1.27 -6.75 -1.82
N ILE A 63 -0.55 -5.74 -1.30
CA ILE A 63 0.52 -5.94 -0.33
C ILE A 63 -0.01 -6.71 0.89
N TRP A 64 -1.18 -6.34 1.45
CA TRP A 64 -1.74 -7.02 2.61
C TRP A 64 -1.95 -8.52 2.42
N GLU A 65 -2.39 -8.93 1.23
CA GLU A 65 -2.54 -10.34 0.86
C GLU A 65 -1.18 -11.02 0.69
N GLU A 66 -0.24 -10.41 -0.05
CA GLU A 66 1.09 -10.97 -0.28
C GLU A 66 1.93 -11.10 1.00
N ARG A 67 1.71 -10.22 1.99
CA ARG A 67 2.34 -10.31 3.31
C ARG A 67 2.06 -11.66 3.97
N LYS A 68 0.92 -12.30 3.69
CA LYS A 68 0.60 -13.63 4.22
C LYS A 68 1.58 -14.69 3.70
N ALA A 69 1.95 -14.63 2.42
CA ALA A 69 2.90 -15.56 1.82
C ALA A 69 4.32 -15.42 2.41
N VAL A 70 4.78 -14.18 2.61
CA VAL A 70 6.10 -13.91 3.22
C VAL A 70 6.15 -14.45 4.66
N ARG A 71 5.09 -14.22 5.45
CA ARG A 71 4.97 -14.73 6.82
C ARG A 71 4.96 -16.25 6.86
N ALA A 72 4.17 -16.88 5.99
CA ALA A 72 4.12 -18.34 5.90
C ALA A 72 5.50 -18.95 5.53
N ALA A 73 6.26 -18.33 4.62
CA ALA A 73 7.61 -18.78 4.29
C ALA A 73 8.58 -18.66 5.47
N LEU A 74 8.46 -17.59 6.27
CA LEU A 74 9.26 -17.42 7.49
C LEU A 74 8.91 -18.47 8.55
N ASP A 75 7.62 -18.74 8.75
CA ASP A 75 7.14 -19.73 9.73
C ASP A 75 7.54 -21.15 9.32
N GLU A 76 7.54 -21.46 8.02
CA GLU A 76 8.07 -22.71 7.48
C GLU A 76 9.57 -22.85 7.77
N TYR A 77 10.36 -21.81 7.51
CA TYR A 77 11.79 -21.79 7.84
C TYR A 77 12.01 -22.03 9.34
N ARG A 78 11.31 -21.29 10.21
CA ARG A 78 11.44 -21.43 11.67
C ARG A 78 11.08 -22.83 12.14
N SER A 79 9.98 -23.37 11.62
CA SER A 79 9.52 -24.72 11.95
C SER A 79 10.49 -25.80 11.48
N ALA A 80 11.17 -25.60 10.34
CA ALA A 80 12.23 -26.48 9.88
C ALA A 80 13.50 -26.34 10.72
N ALA A 81 13.93 -25.11 11.01
CA ALA A 81 15.12 -24.82 11.81
C ALA A 81 15.03 -25.38 13.24
N ALA A 82 13.83 -25.45 13.82
CA ALA A 82 13.61 -26.05 15.13
C ALA A 82 13.75 -27.58 15.16
N ARG A 83 13.60 -28.27 14.02
CA ARG A 83 13.57 -29.74 13.94
C ARG A 83 14.80 -30.34 13.25
N LEU A 84 15.41 -29.61 12.33
CA LEU A 84 16.48 -30.10 11.49
C LEU A 84 17.85 -29.76 12.08
N ASN A 85 18.77 -30.72 12.02
CA ASN A 85 20.17 -30.52 12.45
C ASN A 85 20.97 -29.80 11.34
N PRO A 86 21.48 -28.58 11.54
CA PRO A 86 22.26 -27.84 10.54
C PRO A 86 23.61 -28.49 10.19
N ALA A 87 24.14 -29.38 11.03
CA ALA A 87 25.39 -30.09 10.75
C ALA A 87 25.22 -31.18 9.68
N ASP A 88 24.00 -31.66 9.44
CA ASP A 88 23.71 -32.58 8.37
C ASP A 88 23.63 -31.85 7.01
N PRO A 89 24.39 -32.25 5.97
CA PRO A 89 24.40 -31.58 4.68
C PRO A 89 23.03 -31.51 3.99
N GLY A 90 22.19 -32.54 4.15
CA GLY A 90 20.85 -32.60 3.58
C GLY A 90 19.91 -31.59 4.23
N HIS A 91 19.88 -31.58 5.56
CA HIS A 91 19.14 -30.59 6.34
C HIS A 91 19.61 -29.17 6.06
N ALA A 92 20.91 -28.94 5.98
CA ALA A 92 21.47 -27.62 5.65
C ALA A 92 21.02 -27.14 4.26
N ALA A 93 20.92 -28.04 3.27
CA ALA A 93 20.41 -27.71 1.94
C ALA A 93 18.93 -27.32 1.97
N ILE A 94 18.11 -28.01 2.77
CA ILE A 94 16.69 -27.68 2.97
C ILE A 94 16.56 -26.27 3.59
N LEU A 95 17.29 -25.99 4.67
CA LEU A 95 17.25 -24.68 5.33
C LEU A 95 17.68 -23.56 4.38
N ARG A 96 18.75 -23.75 3.60
CA ARG A 96 19.18 -22.79 2.57
C ARG A 96 18.11 -22.56 1.49
N ARG A 97 17.35 -23.59 1.11
CA ARG A 97 16.24 -23.45 0.14
C ARG A 97 15.11 -22.61 0.73
N LEU A 98 14.71 -22.88 1.97
CA LEU A 98 13.65 -22.14 2.66
C LEU A 98 14.04 -20.68 2.92
N GLU A 99 15.28 -20.45 3.33
CA GLU A 99 15.83 -19.09 3.50
C GLU A 99 15.80 -18.30 2.19
N ARG A 100 16.26 -18.89 1.08
CA ARG A 100 16.17 -18.25 -0.24
C ARG A 100 14.73 -17.93 -0.65
N ARG A 101 13.79 -18.83 -0.36
CA ARG A 101 12.35 -18.59 -0.61
C ARG A 101 11.84 -17.39 0.17
N TYR A 102 12.18 -17.27 1.45
CA TYR A 102 11.82 -16.10 2.26
C TYR A 102 12.40 -14.82 1.68
N ILE A 103 13.70 -14.80 1.38
CA ILE A 103 14.41 -13.62 0.85
C ILE A 103 13.77 -13.14 -0.46
N GLU A 104 13.46 -14.06 -1.37
CA GLU A 104 12.86 -13.73 -2.66
C GLU A 104 11.48 -13.10 -2.49
N LEU A 105 10.62 -13.69 -1.66
CA LEU A 105 9.29 -13.13 -1.36
C LEU A 105 9.39 -11.77 -0.64
N ALA A 106 10.34 -11.62 0.28
CA ALA A 106 10.60 -10.35 0.96
C ALA A 106 11.03 -9.25 -0.03
N ARG A 107 11.90 -9.56 -1.00
CA ARG A 107 12.31 -8.62 -2.05
C ARG A 107 11.14 -8.19 -2.93
N GLN A 108 10.36 -9.15 -3.41
CA GLN A 108 9.23 -8.89 -4.30
C GLN A 108 8.20 -7.96 -3.63
N ILE A 109 7.87 -8.23 -2.35
CA ILE A 109 6.92 -7.38 -1.63
C ILE A 109 7.53 -6.03 -1.25
N ASN A 110 8.83 -5.97 -0.94
CA ASN A 110 9.51 -4.72 -0.61
C ASN A 110 9.47 -3.74 -1.78
N LEU A 111 9.63 -4.19 -3.02
CA LEU A 111 9.48 -3.34 -4.21
C LEU A 111 8.08 -2.70 -4.28
N LYS A 112 7.03 -3.47 -3.96
CA LYS A 112 5.66 -2.96 -3.92
C LYS A 112 5.44 -2.00 -2.76
N ILE A 113 6.01 -2.30 -1.59
CA ILE A 113 5.97 -1.42 -0.41
C ILE A 113 6.65 -0.09 -0.72
N ASP A 114 7.82 -0.10 -1.35
CA ASP A 114 8.54 1.10 -1.73
C ASP A 114 7.71 1.94 -2.72
N LEU A 115 7.12 1.30 -3.73
CA LEU A 115 6.21 1.96 -4.68
C LEU A 115 4.97 2.56 -3.99
N HIS A 116 4.37 1.81 -3.06
CA HIS A 116 3.24 2.27 -2.28
C HIS A 116 3.62 3.52 -1.46
N ASN A 117 4.75 3.48 -0.76
CA ASN A 117 5.19 4.56 0.13
C ASN A 117 5.48 5.84 -0.65
N ILE A 118 6.03 5.75 -1.86
CA ILE A 118 6.21 6.90 -2.78
C ILE A 118 4.88 7.52 -3.19
N ARG A 119 3.83 6.70 -3.38
CA ARG A 119 2.54 7.13 -3.94
C ARG A 119 1.50 7.53 -2.90
N CYS A 120 1.70 7.20 -1.63
CA CYS A 120 0.73 7.48 -0.60
C CYS A 120 0.76 8.98 -0.23
N PRO A 121 -0.40 9.60 0.09
CA PRO A 121 -0.50 11.05 0.27
C PRO A 121 0.09 11.57 1.58
N SER A 122 0.55 10.68 2.48
CA SER A 122 1.12 11.05 3.78
C SER A 122 1.91 9.89 4.38
N MET A 123 2.98 10.21 5.12
CA MET A 123 3.80 9.25 5.87
C MET A 123 2.98 8.35 6.81
N ALA A 124 1.82 8.82 7.30
CA ALA A 124 0.93 8.02 8.14
C ALA A 124 0.40 6.75 7.44
N HIS A 125 0.46 6.70 6.10
CA HIS A 125 0.04 5.55 5.32
C HIS A 125 1.18 4.59 4.97
N GLU A 126 2.44 4.94 5.26
CA GLU A 126 3.60 4.13 4.89
C GLU A 126 3.55 2.72 5.49
N LEU A 127 4.08 1.78 4.72
CA LEU A 127 4.19 0.38 5.09
C LEU A 127 5.63 0.01 5.40
N VAL A 128 5.81 -0.80 6.44
CA VAL A 128 7.12 -1.29 6.87
C VAL A 128 7.57 -2.45 5.98
N ARG A 129 8.81 -2.38 5.52
CA ARG A 129 9.50 -3.42 4.75
C ARG A 129 9.72 -4.70 5.55
N PHE A 130 9.86 -5.82 4.84
CA PHE A 130 10.34 -7.07 5.41
C PHE A 130 11.88 -7.11 5.35
N PRO A 131 12.56 -7.34 6.49
CA PRO A 131 14.02 -7.41 6.50
C PRO A 131 14.51 -8.67 5.79
N GLU A 132 15.18 -8.51 4.65
CA GLU A 132 15.68 -9.62 3.83
C GLU A 132 16.75 -10.46 4.58
N ASP A 133 17.46 -9.84 5.52
CA ASP A 133 18.50 -10.47 6.33
C ASP A 133 17.99 -10.97 7.69
N LEU A 134 16.67 -11.00 7.92
CA LEU A 134 16.07 -11.40 9.20
C LEU A 134 16.58 -12.76 9.70
N ILE A 135 16.58 -13.76 8.81
CA ILE A 135 16.99 -15.12 9.13
C ILE A 135 18.47 -15.17 9.52
N ALA A 136 19.32 -14.45 8.78
CA ALA A 136 20.75 -14.36 9.09
C ALA A 136 20.98 -13.68 10.46
N ARG A 137 20.25 -12.59 10.75
CA ARG A 137 20.31 -11.92 12.06
C ARG A 137 19.85 -12.83 13.19
N GLU A 138 18.76 -13.57 13.00
CA GLU A 138 18.28 -14.55 13.97
C GLU A 138 19.36 -15.60 14.27
N ARG A 139 19.95 -16.20 13.23
CA ARG A 139 21.02 -17.20 13.37
C ARG A 139 22.24 -16.65 14.12
N ALA A 140 22.70 -15.46 13.76
CA ALA A 140 23.85 -14.81 14.41
C ALA A 140 23.56 -14.43 15.88
N ARG A 141 22.30 -14.21 16.27
CA ARG A 141 21.92 -14.02 17.68
C ARG A 141 22.00 -15.32 18.46
N TRP A 142 21.54 -16.43 17.88
CA TRP A 142 21.60 -17.73 18.54
C TRP A 142 23.03 -18.22 18.77
N GLN A 143 23.92 -18.03 17.79
CA GLN A 143 25.34 -18.40 17.93
C GLN A 143 26.00 -17.63 19.08
N ARG A 144 25.82 -16.31 19.12
CA ARG A 144 26.34 -15.45 20.19
C ARG A 144 25.77 -15.75 21.58
N ALA A 145 24.63 -16.42 21.68
CA ALA A 145 24.05 -16.82 22.96
C ALA A 145 24.54 -18.19 23.43
N GLN A 146 25.26 -18.94 22.58
CA GLN A 146 25.83 -20.26 22.87
C GLN A 146 27.34 -20.22 23.12
N ASP A 147 28.02 -19.13 22.74
CA ASP A 147 29.41 -18.80 23.07
C ASP A 147 29.51 -18.14 24.45
#